data_AF-A0A3B8J3Y9-F1
#
_entry.id   AF-A0A3B8J3Y9-F1
#
_cell.length_a   1.000
_cell.length_b   1.000
_cell.length_c   1.000
_cell.angle_alpha   90.00
_cell.angle_beta   90.00
_cell.angle_gamma   90.00
#
_symmetry.space_group_name_H-M   'P 1'
#
loop_
_entity.id
_entity.type
_entity.pdbx_description
1 polymer ?
#
loop_
_entity_poly.entity_id
_entity_poly.type
_entity_poly.pdbx_seq_one_letter_code
_entity_poly.pdbx_strand_id
1 'polypeptide(L)'
;MDQLRGLRQSGDRIRKIEAVLSGSLNFIFTNYDASRPLAEVVREAKEKGYTEPDPRDDLSGSDVGRKIIILAREVGYQLEPEEVALKSFLPDSVPAEGDVEEFFTALAAAEPEFATRYHEAVAEGKKLRMIASLNEGKTQVALEAVGADHPTYALSGTDNLIMFYTERYGDLPLVVRGAGAGASVTAAGVFSDILRTQHYWD
;
A
#
# COMPACT_ATOMS: atom_id res chain seq x y z
N MET A 1 -6.56 7.72 14.49
CA MET A 1 -7.59 6.84 15.10
C MET A 1 -8.71 7.62 15.78
N ASP A 2 -8.46 8.74 16.47
CA ASP A 2 -9.54 9.56 17.08
C ASP A 2 -10.55 10.11 16.07
N GLN A 3 -10.11 10.51 14.89
CA GLN A 3 -11.02 10.97 13.83
C GLN A 3 -11.96 9.85 13.35
N LEU A 4 -11.48 8.62 13.21
CA LEU A 4 -12.29 7.46 12.80
C LEU A 4 -13.29 7.06 13.89
N ARG A 5 -12.84 7.03 15.15
CA ARG A 5 -13.72 6.77 16.30
C ARG A 5 -14.78 7.86 16.44
N GLY A 6 -14.40 9.13 16.30
CA GLY A 6 -15.34 10.25 16.34
C GLY A 6 -16.38 10.19 15.22
N LEU A 7 -15.97 9.86 13.99
CA LEU A 7 -16.91 9.65 12.87
C LEU A 7 -17.91 8.54 13.21
N ARG A 8 -17.45 7.37 13.65
CA ARG A 8 -18.32 6.24 14.02
C ARG A 8 -19.24 6.57 15.21
N GLN A 9 -18.71 7.19 16.27
CA GLN A 9 -19.47 7.58 17.46
C GLN A 9 -20.54 8.64 17.16
N SER A 10 -20.28 9.51 16.18
CA SER A 10 -21.26 10.47 15.70
C SER A 10 -22.36 9.86 14.81
N GLY A 11 -22.28 8.57 14.50
CA GLY A 11 -23.23 7.84 13.64
C GLY A 11 -22.88 7.82 12.16
N ASP A 12 -21.69 8.30 11.75
CA ASP A 12 -21.22 8.15 10.37
C ASP A 12 -20.71 6.72 10.12
N ARG A 13 -20.79 6.27 8.86
CA ARG A 13 -20.39 4.93 8.45
C ARG A 13 -19.39 4.99 7.32
N ILE A 14 -18.27 4.30 7.48
CA ILE A 14 -17.26 4.16 6.44
C ILE A 14 -17.74 3.09 5.47
N ARG A 15 -17.93 3.46 4.20
CA ARG A 15 -18.41 2.56 3.15
C ARG A 15 -17.26 1.92 2.38
N LYS A 16 -16.18 2.67 2.19
CA LYS A 16 -15.02 2.27 1.39
C LYS A 16 -13.73 2.83 1.99
N ILE A 17 -12.67 2.04 1.91
CA ILE A 17 -11.29 2.47 2.20
C ILE A 17 -10.46 2.20 0.95
N GLU A 18 -9.58 3.14 0.60
CA GLU A 18 -8.49 2.92 -0.36
C GLU A 18 -7.19 3.43 0.24
N ALA A 19 -6.11 2.70 0.05
CA ALA A 19 -4.86 3.02 0.73
C ALA A 19 -3.61 2.57 -0.04
N VAL A 20 -2.55 3.36 0.11
CA VAL A 20 -1.17 2.97 -0.16
C VAL A 20 -0.49 2.77 1.19
N LEU A 21 -0.13 1.52 1.49
CA LEU A 21 0.27 1.08 2.85
C LEU A 21 1.70 0.53 2.94
N SER A 22 2.43 0.48 1.83
CA SER A 22 3.82 0.02 1.77
C SER A 22 4.70 1.14 1.21
N GLY A 23 5.63 1.60 2.05
CA GLY A 23 6.64 2.58 1.66
C GLY A 23 7.59 2.02 0.60
N SER A 24 7.98 0.74 0.71
CA SER A 24 8.86 0.04 -0.23
C SER A 24 8.22 -0.03 -1.63
N LEU A 25 6.97 -0.48 -1.72
CA LEU A 25 6.25 -0.56 -2.99
C LEU A 25 5.95 0.82 -3.56
N ASN A 26 5.60 1.81 -2.71
CA ASN A 26 5.40 3.17 -3.16
C ASN A 26 6.69 3.78 -3.73
N PHE A 27 7.85 3.52 -3.09
CA PHE A 27 9.14 3.92 -3.62
C PHE A 27 9.41 3.28 -4.97
N ILE A 28 9.26 1.96 -5.09
CA ILE A 28 9.51 1.23 -6.34
C ILE A 28 8.65 1.78 -7.49
N PHE A 29 7.33 1.88 -7.33
CA PHE A 29 6.43 2.32 -8.40
C PHE A 29 6.39 3.85 -8.60
N THR A 30 7.03 4.62 -7.72
CA THR A 30 7.29 6.04 -7.97
C THR A 30 8.56 6.25 -8.79
N ASN A 31 9.57 5.38 -8.61
CA ASN A 31 10.88 5.51 -9.26
C ASN A 31 11.04 4.62 -10.50
N TYR A 32 10.09 3.74 -10.77
CA TYR A 32 10.05 2.95 -12.01
C TYR A 32 9.39 3.75 -13.14
N ASP A 33 10.15 3.97 -14.21
CA ASP A 33 9.73 4.73 -15.40
C ASP A 33 10.04 4.00 -16.73
N ALA A 34 10.35 2.69 -16.65
CA ALA A 34 10.80 1.86 -17.77
C ALA A 34 12.07 2.33 -18.49
N SER A 35 12.83 3.31 -17.95
CA SER A 35 14.15 3.69 -18.49
C SER A 35 15.25 2.68 -18.13
N ARG A 36 15.01 1.89 -17.08
CA ARG A 36 15.84 0.78 -16.60
C ARG A 36 14.94 -0.33 -16.05
N PRO A 37 15.43 -1.59 -15.98
CA PRO A 37 14.65 -2.70 -15.47
C PRO A 37 14.09 -2.47 -14.06
N LEU A 38 12.87 -2.96 -13.80
CA LEU A 38 12.24 -2.93 -12.47
C LEU A 38 13.15 -3.57 -11.43
N ALA A 39 13.86 -4.64 -11.80
CA ALA A 39 14.84 -5.30 -10.93
C ALA A 39 15.93 -4.35 -10.41
N GLU A 40 16.39 -3.38 -11.22
CA GLU A 40 17.36 -2.37 -10.77
C GLU A 40 16.75 -1.40 -9.76
N VAL A 41 15.49 -1.00 -9.95
CA VAL A 41 14.77 -0.14 -8.99
C VAL A 41 14.56 -0.86 -7.66
N VAL A 42 14.24 -2.16 -7.70
CA VAL A 42 14.12 -2.99 -6.50
C VAL A 42 15.47 -3.17 -5.80
N ARG A 43 16.56 -3.37 -6.55
CA ARG A 43 17.92 -3.40 -5.97
C ARG A 43 18.28 -2.07 -5.31
N GLU A 44 17.98 -0.94 -5.94
CA GLU A 44 18.20 0.38 -5.33
C GLU A 44 17.39 0.55 -4.04
N ALA A 45 16.13 0.12 -4.03
CA ALA A 45 15.31 0.14 -2.83
C ALA A 45 15.94 -0.69 -1.70
N LYS A 46 16.47 -1.87 -2.02
CA LYS A 46 17.20 -2.74 -1.09
C LYS A 46 18.48 -2.09 -0.56
N GLU A 47 19.30 -1.50 -1.44
CA GLU A 47 20.55 -0.81 -1.07
C GLU A 47 20.30 0.40 -0.15
N LYS A 48 19.18 1.11 -0.35
CA LYS A 48 18.73 2.20 0.52
C LYS A 48 18.11 1.73 1.83
N GLY A 49 17.95 0.43 2.03
CA GLY A 49 17.31 -0.16 3.21
C GLY A 49 15.81 0.10 3.28
N TYR A 50 15.15 0.27 2.13
CA TYR A 50 13.69 0.43 2.07
C TYR A 50 12.94 -0.90 1.96
N THR A 51 13.60 -1.97 1.52
CA THR A 51 13.02 -3.31 1.51
C THR A 51 13.54 -4.12 2.69
N GLU A 52 12.85 -5.23 2.97
CA GLU A 52 13.39 -6.31 3.79
C GLU A 52 14.65 -6.92 3.15
N PRO A 53 15.47 -7.70 3.90
CA PRO A 53 16.64 -8.39 3.36
C PRO A 53 16.33 -9.24 2.13
N ASP A 54 15.13 -9.84 2.12
CA ASP A 54 14.52 -10.48 0.97
C ASP A 54 13.39 -9.59 0.41
N PRO A 55 13.58 -8.94 -0.75
CA PRO A 55 12.57 -8.05 -1.32
C PRO A 55 11.24 -8.72 -1.65
N ARG A 56 11.19 -10.05 -1.76
CA ARG A 56 9.95 -10.78 -2.02
C ARG A 56 8.92 -10.59 -0.91
N ASP A 57 9.36 -10.36 0.33
CA ASP A 57 8.47 -10.09 1.45
C ASP A 57 7.65 -8.81 1.23
N ASP A 58 8.27 -7.76 0.68
CA ASP A 58 7.58 -6.54 0.26
C ASP A 58 6.76 -6.74 -1.03
N LEU A 59 7.38 -7.32 -2.06
CA LEU A 59 6.80 -7.44 -3.41
C LEU A 59 5.62 -8.41 -3.49
N SER A 60 5.51 -9.35 -2.53
CA SER A 60 4.34 -10.20 -2.39
C SER A 60 3.05 -9.41 -2.12
N GLY A 61 3.15 -8.22 -1.50
CA GLY A 61 2.00 -7.45 -1.04
C GLY A 61 1.31 -8.05 0.20
N SER A 62 1.89 -9.09 0.82
CA SER A 62 1.32 -9.75 2.00
C SER A 62 1.22 -8.82 3.21
N ASP A 63 2.23 -7.97 3.45
CA ASP A 63 2.20 -6.93 4.48
C ASP A 63 1.04 -5.94 4.26
N VAL A 64 0.82 -5.50 3.02
CA VAL A 64 -0.30 -4.65 2.65
C VAL A 64 -1.63 -5.35 2.93
N GLY A 65 -1.73 -6.65 2.61
CA GLY A 65 -2.87 -7.51 2.94
C GLY A 65 -3.19 -7.54 4.43
N ARG A 66 -2.17 -7.73 5.29
CA ARG A 66 -2.35 -7.70 6.75
C ARG A 66 -2.84 -6.32 7.23
N LYS A 67 -2.30 -5.24 6.67
CA LYS A 67 -2.69 -3.87 7.04
C LYS A 67 -4.13 -3.53 6.64
N ILE A 68 -4.62 -3.99 5.48
CA ILE A 68 -6.01 -3.73 5.09
C ILE A 68 -7.01 -4.51 5.96
N ILE A 69 -6.66 -5.70 6.45
CA ILE A 69 -7.48 -6.44 7.43
C ILE A 69 -7.62 -5.64 8.72
N ILE A 70 -6.53 -5.07 9.23
CA ILE A 70 -6.58 -4.22 10.43
C ILE A 70 -7.55 -3.05 10.21
N LEU A 71 -7.45 -2.36 9.07
CA LEU A 71 -8.36 -1.26 8.73
C LEU A 71 -9.82 -1.73 8.61
N ALA A 72 -10.06 -2.89 8.00
CA ALA A 72 -11.39 -3.48 7.87
C ALA A 72 -12.01 -3.78 9.23
N ARG A 73 -11.24 -4.37 10.15
CA ARG A 73 -11.65 -4.66 11.54
C ARG A 73 -11.96 -3.39 12.32
N GLU A 74 -11.15 -2.34 12.15
CA GLU A 74 -11.36 -1.03 12.77
C GLU A 74 -12.66 -0.33 12.32
N VAL A 75 -13.16 -0.64 11.13
CA VAL A 75 -14.44 -0.09 10.63
C VAL A 75 -15.62 -1.05 10.77
N GLY A 76 -15.41 -2.24 11.35
CA GLY A 76 -16.46 -3.16 11.77
C GLY A 76 -16.63 -4.43 10.93
N TYR A 77 -15.72 -4.71 9.99
CA TYR A 77 -15.71 -5.97 9.24
C TYR A 77 -14.80 -7.01 9.91
N GLN A 78 -15.31 -8.20 10.16
CA GLN A 78 -14.53 -9.32 10.66
C GLN A 78 -14.02 -10.15 9.48
N LEU A 79 -12.85 -9.78 8.96
CA LEU A 79 -12.18 -10.48 7.86
C LEU A 79 -10.98 -11.27 8.36
N GLU A 80 -10.75 -12.43 7.76
CA GLU A 80 -9.56 -13.26 7.92
C GLU A 80 -8.58 -13.11 6.74
N PRO A 81 -7.29 -13.48 6.93
CA PRO A 81 -6.26 -13.33 5.90
C PRO A 81 -6.59 -13.94 4.54
N GLU A 82 -7.26 -15.09 4.53
CA GLU A 82 -7.62 -15.83 3.33
C GLU A 82 -8.72 -15.11 2.51
N GLU A 83 -9.43 -14.16 3.13
CA GLU A 83 -10.48 -13.35 2.48
C GLU A 83 -9.92 -12.12 1.76
N VAL A 84 -8.60 -11.87 1.86
CA VAL A 84 -7.94 -10.79 1.12
C VAL A 84 -7.66 -11.23 -0.31
N ALA A 85 -8.30 -10.56 -1.27
CA ALA A 85 -8.00 -10.78 -2.69
C ALA A 85 -6.67 -10.11 -3.07
N LEU A 86 -5.57 -10.79 -2.80
CA LEU A 86 -4.23 -10.36 -3.17
C LEU A 86 -3.96 -10.73 -4.64
N LYS A 87 -3.91 -9.73 -5.51
CA LYS A 87 -3.53 -9.89 -6.92
C LYS A 87 -2.06 -9.58 -7.07
N SER A 88 -1.24 -10.63 -7.19
CA SER A 88 0.18 -10.49 -7.50
C SER A 88 0.35 -9.67 -8.78
N PHE A 89 1.27 -8.71 -8.75
CA PHE A 89 1.74 -8.04 -9.96
C PHE A 89 2.97 -8.72 -10.55
N LEU A 90 3.59 -9.65 -9.82
CA LEU A 90 4.71 -10.44 -10.30
C LEU A 90 4.18 -11.56 -11.22
N PRO A 91 4.76 -11.72 -12.42
CA PRO A 91 4.43 -12.82 -13.31
C PRO A 91 4.83 -14.17 -12.71
N ASP A 92 4.19 -15.26 -13.15
CA ASP A 92 4.50 -16.62 -12.70
C ASP A 92 5.93 -17.06 -13.00
N SER A 93 6.61 -16.38 -13.94
CA SER A 93 8.03 -16.61 -14.26
C SER A 93 8.99 -16.11 -13.17
N VAL A 94 8.52 -15.25 -12.25
CA VAL A 94 9.30 -14.73 -11.13
C VAL A 94 9.04 -15.61 -9.90
N PRO A 95 10.05 -16.32 -9.37
CA PRO A 95 9.84 -17.28 -8.30
C PRO A 95 9.53 -16.58 -6.96
N ALA A 96 8.52 -17.08 -6.26
CA ALA A 96 8.11 -16.59 -4.94
C ALA A 96 9.03 -17.08 -3.80
N GLU A 97 9.84 -18.12 -4.05
CA GLU A 97 10.73 -18.75 -3.07
C GLU A 97 12.09 -19.07 -3.72
N GLY A 98 13.07 -19.53 -2.93
CA GLY A 98 14.40 -19.90 -3.42
C GLY A 98 15.46 -18.82 -3.21
N ASP A 99 16.50 -18.78 -4.05
CA ASP A 99 17.60 -17.83 -3.91
C ASP A 99 17.22 -16.40 -4.33
N VAL A 100 17.79 -15.41 -3.64
CA VAL A 100 17.47 -13.99 -3.87
C VAL A 100 18.07 -13.47 -5.19
N GLU A 101 19.24 -13.97 -5.60
CA GLU A 101 19.83 -13.56 -6.89
C GLU A 101 19.15 -14.24 -8.07
N GLU A 102 18.67 -15.47 -7.90
CA GLU A 102 17.77 -16.11 -8.88
C GLU A 102 16.48 -15.30 -9.06
N PHE A 103 15.89 -14.83 -7.96
CA PHE A 103 14.74 -13.92 -8.00
C PHE A 103 15.04 -12.64 -8.80
N PHE A 104 16.17 -11.96 -8.52
CA PHE A 104 16.54 -10.76 -9.28
C PHE A 104 16.79 -11.03 -10.76
N THR A 105 17.36 -12.19 -11.10
CA THR A 105 17.58 -12.61 -12.49
C THR A 105 16.26 -12.82 -13.22
N ALA A 106 15.31 -13.52 -12.59
CA ALA A 106 13.98 -13.73 -13.14
C ALA A 106 13.18 -12.42 -13.26
N LEU A 107 13.26 -11.55 -12.24
CA LEU A 107 12.61 -10.24 -12.25
C LEU A 107 13.14 -9.35 -13.39
N ALA A 108 14.44 -9.39 -13.66
CA ALA A 108 15.03 -8.68 -14.79
C ALA A 108 14.59 -9.26 -16.15
N ALA A 109 14.45 -10.58 -16.25
CA ALA A 109 13.95 -11.25 -17.46
C ALA A 109 12.46 -10.93 -17.73
N ALA A 110 11.68 -10.64 -16.70
CA ALA A 110 10.27 -10.23 -16.79
C ALA A 110 10.06 -8.74 -17.16
N GLU A 111 11.14 -7.96 -17.36
CA GLU A 111 11.06 -6.53 -17.67
C GLU A 111 10.10 -6.16 -18.82
N PRO A 112 10.04 -6.89 -19.95
CA PRO A 112 9.12 -6.54 -21.04
C PRO A 112 7.64 -6.44 -20.61
N GLU A 113 7.21 -7.25 -19.64
CA GLU A 113 5.84 -7.23 -19.12
C GLU A 113 5.59 -5.98 -18.26
N PHE A 114 6.54 -5.63 -17.38
CA PHE A 114 6.45 -4.42 -16.56
C PHE A 114 6.50 -3.14 -17.39
N ALA A 115 7.38 -3.11 -18.41
CA ALA A 115 7.50 -1.97 -19.32
C ALA A 115 6.21 -1.77 -20.13
N THR A 116 5.62 -2.86 -20.63
CA THR A 116 4.32 -2.81 -21.32
C THR A 116 3.25 -2.20 -20.42
N ARG A 117 3.10 -2.72 -19.20
CA ARG A 117 2.12 -2.22 -18.23
C ARG A 117 2.35 -0.75 -17.85
N TYR A 118 3.61 -0.33 -17.73
CA TYR A 118 3.98 1.06 -17.47
C TYR A 118 3.59 1.97 -18.63
N HIS A 119 3.93 1.59 -19.86
CA HIS A 119 3.62 2.38 -21.05
C HIS A 119 2.12 2.48 -21.30
N GLU A 120 1.34 1.43 -21.06
CA GLU A 120 -0.13 1.46 -21.09
C GLU A 120 -0.70 2.48 -20.10
N ALA A 121 -0.21 2.47 -18.85
CA ALA A 121 -0.66 3.43 -17.85
C ALA A 121 -0.30 4.88 -18.25
N VAL A 122 0.94 5.11 -18.71
CA VAL A 122 1.40 6.45 -19.10
C VAL A 122 0.69 6.96 -20.35
N ALA A 123 0.36 6.09 -21.31
CA ALA A 123 -0.41 6.46 -22.50
C ALA A 123 -1.81 7.02 -22.14
N GLU A 124 -2.37 6.60 -21.01
CA GLU A 124 -3.61 7.12 -20.46
C GLU A 124 -3.42 8.28 -19.46
N GLY A 125 -2.18 8.78 -19.30
CA GLY A 125 -1.84 9.82 -18.32
C GLY A 125 -1.89 9.35 -16.85
N LYS A 126 -1.86 8.03 -16.62
CA LYS A 126 -1.97 7.38 -15.30
C LYS A 126 -0.61 7.00 -14.74
N LYS A 127 -0.58 6.68 -13.44
CA LYS A 127 0.58 6.14 -12.72
C LYS A 127 0.24 4.81 -12.05
N LEU A 128 1.20 3.90 -11.99
CA LEU A 128 1.04 2.63 -11.29
C LEU A 128 1.19 2.82 -9.78
N ARG A 129 0.26 2.27 -8.99
CA ARG A 129 0.26 2.32 -7.51
C ARG A 129 -0.23 1.00 -6.94
N MET A 130 0.43 0.49 -5.91
CA MET A 130 -0.10 -0.64 -5.14
C MET A 130 -1.19 -0.13 -4.21
N ILE A 131 -2.44 -0.45 -4.54
CA ILE A 131 -3.63 -0.02 -3.80
C ILE A 131 -4.18 -1.19 -3.01
N ALA A 132 -4.42 -0.96 -1.72
CA ALA A 132 -5.27 -1.78 -0.88
C ALA A 132 -6.64 -1.13 -0.80
N SER A 133 -7.70 -1.89 -1.06
CA SER A 133 -9.06 -1.40 -1.00
C SER A 133 -9.95 -2.29 -0.13
N LEU A 134 -10.93 -1.68 0.50
CA LEU A 134 -12.05 -2.31 1.18
C LEU A 134 -13.32 -1.65 0.63
N ASN A 135 -14.24 -2.44 0.10
CA ASN A 135 -15.54 -1.97 -0.34
C ASN A 135 -16.61 -2.99 0.03
N GLU A 136 -17.61 -2.58 0.83
CA GLU A 136 -18.71 -3.45 1.28
C GLU A 136 -18.23 -4.80 1.87
N GLY A 137 -17.16 -4.77 2.66
CA GLY A 137 -16.60 -5.97 3.30
C GLY A 137 -15.70 -6.81 2.40
N LYS A 138 -15.52 -6.45 1.13
CA LYS A 138 -14.56 -7.13 0.24
C LYS A 138 -13.26 -6.38 0.23
N THR A 139 -12.14 -7.09 0.39
CA THR A 139 -10.81 -6.50 0.31
C THR A 139 -10.06 -6.95 -0.93
N GLN A 140 -9.27 -6.04 -1.49
CA GLN A 140 -8.39 -6.32 -2.61
C GLN A 140 -7.07 -5.59 -2.39
N VAL A 141 -5.98 -6.23 -2.78
CA VAL A 141 -4.66 -5.60 -2.89
C VAL A 141 -4.14 -5.85 -4.30
N ALA A 142 -3.88 -4.79 -5.06
CA ALA A 142 -3.47 -4.89 -6.46
C ALA A 142 -2.66 -3.68 -6.91
N LEU A 143 -1.83 -3.90 -7.95
CA LEU A 143 -1.19 -2.83 -8.68
C LEU A 143 -2.21 -2.20 -9.66
N GLU A 144 -2.54 -0.94 -9.47
CA GLU A 144 -3.57 -0.22 -10.23
C GLU A 144 -3.00 1.00 -10.94
N ALA A 145 -3.56 1.34 -12.10
CA ALA A 145 -3.25 2.56 -12.83
C ALA A 145 -4.21 3.68 -12.40
N VAL A 146 -3.69 4.69 -11.71
CA VAL A 146 -4.48 5.80 -11.16
C VAL A 146 -4.30 7.08 -11.98
N GLY A 147 -5.39 7.82 -12.21
CA GLY A 147 -5.40 9.10 -12.94
C GLY A 147 -5.02 10.30 -12.07
N ALA A 148 -4.81 11.46 -12.69
CA ALA A 148 -4.39 12.69 -12.00
C ALA A 148 -5.41 13.24 -10.99
N ASP A 149 -6.68 12.85 -11.12
CA ASP A 149 -7.78 13.13 -10.22
C ASP A 149 -7.76 12.28 -8.95
N HIS A 150 -7.04 11.15 -8.97
CA HIS A 150 -6.95 10.25 -7.83
C HIS A 150 -5.90 10.75 -6.81
N PRO A 151 -6.20 10.87 -5.51
CA PRO A 151 -5.27 11.43 -4.51
C PRO A 151 -3.90 10.72 -4.41
N THR A 152 -3.82 9.43 -4.76
CA THR A 152 -2.55 8.67 -4.76
C THR A 152 -1.63 9.01 -5.94
N TYR A 153 -2.10 9.76 -6.95
CA TYR A 153 -1.31 10.15 -8.12
C TYR A 153 -0.13 11.05 -7.78
N ALA A 154 -0.32 11.92 -6.78
CA ALA A 154 0.69 12.87 -6.30
C ALA A 154 1.60 12.30 -5.21
N LEU A 155 1.44 11.01 -4.85
CA LEU A 155 2.34 10.36 -3.91
C LEU A 155 3.74 10.24 -4.50
N SER A 156 4.73 10.40 -3.62
CA SER A 156 6.14 10.27 -3.92
C SER A 156 6.89 9.72 -2.70
N GLY A 157 8.12 9.26 -2.90
CA GLY A 157 8.96 8.72 -1.83
C GLY A 157 8.36 7.47 -1.20
N THR A 158 8.35 7.42 0.13
CA THR A 158 7.86 6.30 0.96
C THR A 158 6.59 6.65 1.72
N ASP A 159 5.86 7.67 1.27
CA ASP A 159 4.63 8.13 1.92
C ASP A 159 3.53 7.07 1.88
N ASN A 160 2.79 6.95 2.99
CA ASN A 160 1.53 6.22 3.06
C ASN A 160 0.35 7.19 2.95
N LEU A 161 -0.75 6.70 2.41
CA LEU A 161 -1.99 7.46 2.28
C LEU A 161 -3.17 6.53 2.48
N ILE A 162 -4.16 6.98 3.26
CA ILE A 162 -5.42 6.28 3.48
C ILE A 162 -6.57 7.23 3.18
N MET A 163 -7.52 6.76 2.39
CA MET A 163 -8.75 7.47 2.01
C MET A 163 -9.93 6.76 2.63
N PHE A 164 -10.74 7.50 3.39
CA PHE A 164 -11.97 7.00 3.97
C PHE A 164 -13.16 7.65 3.29
N TYR A 165 -13.96 6.83 2.62
CA TYR A 165 -15.24 7.23 2.03
C TYR A 165 -16.35 6.88 3.01
N THR A 166 -17.23 7.84 3.29
CA THR A 166 -18.22 7.72 4.36
C THR A 166 -19.61 8.04 3.85
N GLU A 167 -20.61 7.74 4.67
CA GLU A 167 -21.99 8.07 4.37
C GLU A 167 -22.22 9.57 4.21
N ARG A 168 -21.58 10.38 5.06
CA ARG A 168 -21.76 11.83 5.05
C ARG A 168 -20.97 12.57 3.98
N TYR A 169 -19.75 12.11 3.70
CA TYR A 169 -18.87 12.78 2.75
C TYR A 169 -19.01 12.25 1.30
N GLY A 170 -19.76 11.15 1.10
CA GLY A 170 -20.03 10.60 -0.22
C GLY A 170 -18.75 10.22 -0.95
N ASP A 171 -18.55 10.78 -2.15
CA ASP A 171 -17.41 10.50 -3.01
C ASP A 171 -16.17 11.36 -2.70
N LEU A 172 -16.29 12.32 -1.77
CA LEU A 172 -15.15 13.11 -1.31
C LEU A 172 -14.49 12.43 -0.09
N PRO A 173 -13.34 11.75 -0.25
CA PRO A 173 -12.76 11.01 0.86
C PRO A 173 -12.12 11.93 1.90
N LEU A 174 -12.13 11.49 3.16
CA LEU A 174 -11.18 11.98 4.15
C LEU A 174 -9.81 11.36 3.86
N VAL A 175 -8.82 12.19 3.54
CA VAL A 175 -7.46 11.75 3.19
C VAL A 175 -6.52 11.94 4.37
N VAL A 176 -5.87 10.86 4.80
CA VAL A 176 -4.80 10.87 5.80
C VAL A 176 -3.49 10.48 5.11
N ARG A 177 -2.51 11.38 5.10
CA ARG A 177 -1.19 11.16 4.51
C ARG A 177 -0.10 11.35 5.57
N GLY A 178 0.94 10.53 5.50
CA GLY A 178 2.13 10.67 6.34
C GLY A 178 3.26 9.79 5.86
N ALA A 179 4.46 10.00 6.41
CA ALA A 179 5.59 9.12 6.13
C ALA A 179 5.25 7.69 6.57
N GLY A 180 5.35 6.73 5.64
CA GLY A 180 4.89 5.36 5.85
C GLY A 180 5.84 4.44 6.60
N ALA A 181 7.10 4.85 6.69
CA ALA A 181 8.18 4.14 7.36
C ALA A 181 9.19 5.15 7.94
N GLY A 182 9.77 4.80 9.08
CA GLY A 182 10.78 5.61 9.78
C GLY A 182 10.69 5.38 11.29
N ALA A 183 11.81 4.98 11.91
CA ALA A 183 11.85 4.60 13.32
C ALA A 183 11.24 5.66 14.25
N SER A 184 11.45 6.96 13.96
CA SER A 184 10.90 8.07 14.73
C SER A 184 9.38 8.24 14.58
N VAL A 185 8.83 8.02 13.38
CA VAL A 185 7.39 8.19 13.09
C VAL A 185 6.59 7.02 13.65
N THR A 186 7.11 5.80 13.51
CA THR A 186 6.52 4.60 14.11
C THR A 186 6.59 4.65 15.64
N ALA A 187 7.74 5.07 16.21
CA ALA A 187 7.89 5.24 17.65
C ALA A 187 6.93 6.30 18.20
N ALA A 188 6.70 7.41 17.49
CA ALA A 188 5.72 8.42 17.88
C ALA A 188 4.28 7.89 17.87
N GLY A 189 3.93 7.05 16.88
CA GLY A 189 2.63 6.38 16.82
C GLY A 189 2.40 5.45 18.01
N VAL A 190 3.36 4.57 18.30
CA VAL A 190 3.32 3.66 19.46
C VAL A 190 3.30 4.44 20.78
N PHE A 191 4.12 5.48 20.91
CA PHE A 191 4.17 6.32 22.11
C PHE A 191 2.85 7.09 22.34
N SER A 192 2.21 7.57 21.28
CA SER A 192 0.86 8.17 21.38
C SER A 192 -0.16 7.17 21.90
N ASP A 193 -0.12 5.91 21.45
CA ASP A 193 -1.03 4.87 21.94
C ASP A 193 -0.74 4.50 23.41
N ILE A 194 0.53 4.47 23.84
CA ILE A 194 0.90 4.27 25.26
C ILE A 194 0.36 5.41 26.13
N LEU A 195 0.57 6.68 25.75
CA LEU A 195 0.04 7.83 26.49
C LEU A 195 -1.49 7.81 26.61
N ARG A 196 -2.20 7.33 25.58
CA ARG A 196 -3.66 7.19 25.63
C ARG A 196 -4.11 6.20 26.71
N THR A 197 -3.37 5.10 26.93
CA THR A 197 -3.73 4.14 27.99
C THR A 197 -3.61 4.73 29.39
N GLN A 198 -2.78 5.76 29.61
CA GLN A 198 -2.69 6.43 30.91
C GLN A 198 -3.92 7.29 31.23
N HIS A 199 -4.51 7.97 30.23
CA HIS A 199 -5.69 8.81 30.43
C HIS A 199 -7.02 8.05 30.60
N TYR A 200 -7.03 6.71 30.47
CA TYR A 200 -8.21 5.89 30.74
C TYR A 200 -8.37 5.50 32.23
N TRP A 201 -7.42 5.86 33.10
CA TRP A 201 -7.42 5.52 34.53
C TRP A 201 -7.58 6.72 35.48
N ASP A 202 -7.85 7.91 34.94
CA ASP A 202 -8.28 9.09 35.69
C ASP A 202 -9.79 9.31 35.51
#